data_AF-A0A970DZW2-F1
#
_entry.id   AF-A0A970DZW2-F1
#
_cell.length_a   1.000
_cell.length_b   1.000
_cell.length_c   1.000
_cell.angle_alpha   90.00
_cell.angle_beta   90.00
_cell.angle_gamma   90.00
#
_symmetry.space_group_name_H-M   'P 1'
#
loop_
_entity.id
_entity.type
_entity.pdbx_description
1 polymer ?
#
loop_
_entity_poly.entity_id
_entity_poly.type
_entity_poly.pdbx_seq_one_letter_code
_entity_poly.pdbx_strand_id
1 'polypeptide(L)'
;MYRIFAMLLLAFMLLGGSEVVVYESSRDTSDWVYEPNRQVQYAVAVSPEEWNRQLSQLEPPLRRSFEIDWETEFPILVYLGEHRTGGYVVNIDKIVLSDKTLTVQVSRRSPGPGEMVTMAFTYPTDLVTLPREYLDKVEIVRFVNSDDELFGQVNLLP
;
A
#
# COMPACT_ATOMS: atom_id res chain seq x y z
N MET A 1 -15.17 -4.34 37.64
CA MET A 1 -15.59 -4.40 36.22
C MET A 1 -14.38 -4.36 35.26
N TYR A 2 -13.29 -5.09 35.56
CA TYR A 2 -12.03 -5.07 34.78
C TYR A 2 -11.62 -6.44 34.20
N ARG A 3 -12.45 -7.47 34.37
CA ARG A 3 -12.10 -8.86 34.00
C ARG A 3 -12.32 -9.18 32.52
N ILE A 4 -13.15 -8.41 31.82
CA ILE A 4 -13.49 -8.63 30.40
C ILE A 4 -12.44 -8.00 29.47
N PHE A 5 -11.92 -6.82 29.81
CA PHE A 5 -10.87 -6.15 29.01
C PHE A 5 -9.54 -6.90 29.03
N ALA A 6 -9.16 -7.48 30.18
CA ALA A 6 -7.94 -8.27 30.29
C ALA A 6 -8.03 -9.61 29.52
N MET A 7 -9.22 -10.22 29.42
CA MET A 7 -9.41 -11.47 28.66
C MET A 7 -9.45 -11.24 27.14
N LEU A 8 -9.95 -10.09 26.67
CA LEU A 8 -9.88 -9.72 25.24
C LEU A 8 -8.44 -9.44 24.78
N LEU A 9 -7.64 -8.78 25.62
CA LEU A 9 -6.20 -8.58 25.37
C LEU A 9 -5.42 -9.90 25.42
N LEU A 10 -5.74 -10.79 26.35
CA LEU A 10 -5.14 -12.13 26.41
C LEU A 10 -5.54 -12.99 25.21
N ALA A 11 -6.78 -12.89 24.75
CA ALA A 11 -7.28 -13.64 23.59
C ALA A 11 -6.65 -13.18 22.27
N PHE A 12 -6.37 -11.88 22.10
CA PHE A 12 -5.65 -11.35 20.95
C PHE A 12 -4.19 -11.83 20.92
N MET A 13 -3.55 -11.96 22.08
CA MET A 13 -2.19 -12.50 22.20
C MET A 13 -2.11 -14.02 21.97
N LEU A 14 -3.21 -14.76 22.14
CA LEU A 14 -3.24 -16.23 22.09
C LEU A 14 -3.59 -16.79 20.70
N LEU A 15 -4.00 -15.97 19.73
CA LEU A 15 -4.54 -16.43 18.43
C LEU A 15 -3.62 -16.27 17.21
N GLY A 16 -2.38 -15.80 17.36
CA GLY A 16 -1.34 -15.98 16.34
C GLY A 16 -0.82 -14.69 15.72
N GLY A 17 0.51 -14.62 15.63
CA GLY A 17 1.26 -13.50 15.03
C GLY A 17 1.28 -12.25 15.90
N SER A 18 2.46 -11.76 16.28
CA SER A 18 2.58 -10.38 16.74
C SER A 18 2.36 -9.47 15.52
N GLU A 19 1.14 -8.97 15.33
CA GLU A 19 0.89 -7.93 14.34
C GLU A 19 1.61 -6.65 14.78
N VAL A 20 2.53 -6.19 13.95
CA VAL A 20 3.26 -4.94 14.16
C VAL A 20 2.84 -3.97 13.08
N VAL A 21 2.21 -2.86 13.47
CA VAL A 21 1.97 -1.74 12.56
C VAL A 21 3.31 -1.06 12.31
N VAL A 22 3.81 -1.15 11.07
CA VAL A 22 5.12 -0.57 10.68
C VAL A 22 4.97 0.78 10.01
N TYR A 23 3.77 1.08 9.50
CA TYR A 23 3.41 2.38 8.93
C TYR A 23 1.90 2.61 9.08
N GLU A 24 1.52 3.86 9.34
CA GLU A 24 0.14 4.32 9.35
C GLU A 24 0.09 5.76 8.84
N SER A 25 -0.75 6.00 7.84
CA SER A 25 -0.98 7.32 7.27
C SER A 25 -1.86 8.14 8.21
N SER A 26 -1.60 9.45 8.28
CA SER A 26 -2.47 10.38 9.02
C SER A 26 -3.73 10.78 8.25
N ARG A 27 -3.86 10.33 7.01
CA ARG A 27 -4.98 10.66 6.12
C ARG A 27 -6.21 9.83 6.48
N ASP A 28 -7.31 10.50 6.77
CA ASP A 28 -8.61 9.83 6.89
C ASP A 28 -9.11 9.45 5.49
N THR A 29 -9.25 8.16 5.26
CA THR A 29 -9.72 7.56 4.01
C THR A 29 -11.01 6.75 4.22
N SER A 30 -11.64 6.85 5.38
CA SER A 30 -12.81 6.05 5.76
C SER A 30 -14.05 6.29 4.88
N ASP A 31 -14.15 7.46 4.25
CA ASP A 31 -15.22 7.85 3.34
C ASP A 31 -14.85 7.69 1.85
N TRP A 32 -13.66 7.15 1.56
CA TRP A 32 -13.19 7.04 0.17
C TRP A 32 -13.91 5.92 -0.58
N VAL A 33 -14.42 6.28 -1.75
CA VAL A 33 -15.07 5.35 -2.68
C VAL A 33 -14.37 5.42 -4.01
N TYR A 34 -14.13 4.25 -4.61
CA TYR A 34 -13.55 4.12 -5.94
C TYR A 34 -14.53 3.36 -6.84
N GLU A 35 -15.16 4.09 -7.75
CA GLU A 35 -16.14 3.51 -8.68
C GLU A 35 -15.52 2.76 -9.88
N PRO A 36 -14.37 3.16 -10.44
CA PRO A 36 -13.83 2.45 -11.59
C PRO A 36 -13.47 1.00 -11.24
N ASN A 37 -13.92 0.05 -12.07
CA ASN A 37 -13.43 -1.33 -12.00
C ASN A 37 -12.04 -1.45 -12.65
N ARG A 38 -11.07 -0.71 -12.11
CA ARG A 38 -9.66 -0.75 -12.51
C ARG A 38 -8.85 -1.41 -11.42
N GLN A 39 -7.99 -2.34 -11.82
CA GLN A 39 -7.02 -2.95 -10.92
C GLN A 39 -6.01 -1.90 -10.49
N VAL A 40 -5.67 -1.90 -9.19
CA VAL A 40 -4.52 -1.16 -8.71
C VAL A 40 -3.26 -1.88 -9.14
N GLN A 41 -2.26 -1.12 -9.55
CA GLN A 41 -0.94 -1.63 -9.83
C GLN A 41 -0.03 -1.30 -8.65
N TYR A 42 0.99 -2.11 -8.44
CA TYR A 42 1.86 -1.99 -7.28
C TYR A 42 3.28 -2.41 -7.62
N ALA A 43 4.24 -1.90 -6.86
CA ALA A 43 5.64 -2.26 -6.97
C ALA A 43 6.29 -2.34 -5.58
N VAL A 44 7.17 -3.33 -5.41
CA VAL A 44 8.03 -3.48 -4.23
C VAL A 44 9.38 -3.97 -4.73
N ALA A 45 10.46 -3.32 -4.34
CA ALA A 45 11.78 -3.66 -4.83
C ALA A 45 12.83 -3.66 -3.73
N VAL A 46 13.77 -4.61 -3.78
CA VAL A 46 14.91 -4.63 -2.84
C VAL A 46 16.18 -3.99 -3.42
N SER A 47 16.17 -3.70 -4.73
CA SER A 47 17.28 -3.05 -5.44
C SER A 47 16.79 -2.02 -6.48
N PRO A 48 17.64 -1.05 -6.86
CA PRO A 48 17.34 -0.08 -7.91
C PRO A 48 16.99 -0.71 -9.27
N GLU A 49 17.63 -1.82 -9.63
CA GLU A 49 17.43 -2.50 -10.92
C GLU A 49 16.04 -3.16 -10.97
N GLU A 50 15.64 -3.82 -9.88
CA GLU A 50 14.31 -4.36 -9.74
C GLU A 50 13.25 -3.25 -9.77
N TRP A 51 13.50 -2.16 -9.07
CA TRP A 51 12.60 -1.01 -9.04
C TRP A 51 12.36 -0.45 -10.43
N ASN A 52 13.43 -0.13 -11.16
CA ASN A 52 13.33 0.38 -12.52
C ASN A 52 12.63 -0.61 -13.46
N ARG A 53 12.89 -1.91 -13.31
CA ARG A 53 12.21 -2.97 -14.07
C ARG A 53 10.71 -2.96 -13.78
N GLN A 54 10.29 -2.97 -12.52
CA GLN A 54 8.87 -2.98 -12.15
C GLN A 54 8.17 -1.69 -12.60
N LEU A 55 8.76 -0.51 -12.39
CA LEU A 55 8.18 0.76 -12.84
C LEU A 55 8.00 0.83 -14.37
N SER A 56 8.89 0.18 -15.12
CA SER A 56 8.78 0.10 -16.59
C SER A 56 7.64 -0.81 -17.07
N GLN A 57 7.17 -1.73 -16.22
CA GLN A 57 6.10 -2.68 -16.52
C GLN A 57 4.72 -2.17 -16.12
N LEU A 58 4.66 -1.07 -15.36
CA LEU A 58 3.40 -0.40 -15.04
C LEU A 58 2.73 0.16 -16.31
N GLU A 59 1.42 0.34 -16.26
CA GLU A 59 0.59 0.81 -17.36
C GLU A 59 -0.13 2.13 -17.01
N PRO A 60 0.26 3.27 -17.60
CA PRO A 60 1.49 3.46 -18.37
C PRO A 60 2.75 3.43 -17.47
N PRO A 61 3.94 3.22 -18.04
CA PRO A 61 5.18 3.15 -17.29
C PRO A 61 5.43 4.43 -16.49
N LEU A 62 5.78 4.29 -15.21
CA LEU A 62 6.11 5.43 -14.36
C LEU A 62 7.56 5.86 -14.61
N ARG A 63 7.73 7.01 -15.26
CA ARG A 63 9.04 7.64 -15.53
C ARG A 63 9.38 8.75 -14.53
N ARG A 64 9.07 8.51 -13.26
CA ARG A 64 9.34 9.45 -12.17
C ARG A 64 10.56 8.97 -11.39
N SER A 65 11.48 9.86 -11.05
CA SER A 65 12.55 9.57 -10.10
C SER A 65 11.99 9.65 -8.69
N PHE A 66 12.28 8.61 -7.90
CA PHE A 66 12.02 8.58 -6.47
C PHE A 66 13.37 8.58 -5.76
N GLU A 67 13.52 9.45 -4.76
CA GLU A 67 14.69 9.48 -3.90
C GLU A 67 14.50 8.41 -2.83
N ILE A 68 15.26 7.32 -2.94
CA ILE A 68 15.22 6.17 -2.03
C ILE A 68 16.65 5.94 -1.55
N ASP A 69 16.84 5.87 -0.24
CA ASP A 69 18.11 5.43 0.34
C ASP A 69 18.18 3.90 0.31
N TRP A 70 18.74 3.34 -0.76
CA TRP A 70 18.79 1.89 -0.97
C TRP A 70 19.64 1.13 0.04
N GLU A 71 20.48 1.80 0.84
CA GLU A 71 21.26 1.16 1.90
C GLU A 71 20.44 0.92 3.15
N THR A 72 19.47 1.78 3.43
CA THR A 72 18.70 1.76 4.69
C THR A 72 17.21 1.45 4.48
N GLU A 73 16.69 1.64 3.27
CA GLU A 73 15.26 1.53 2.96
C GLU A 73 14.96 0.64 1.75
N PHE A 74 13.69 0.25 1.63
CA PHE A 74 13.10 -0.31 0.41
C PHE A 74 11.71 0.32 0.14
N PRO A 75 11.34 0.54 -1.13
CA PRO A 75 10.08 1.17 -1.50
C PRO A 75 8.90 0.19 -1.64
N ILE A 76 7.72 0.71 -1.34
CA ILE A 76 6.40 0.12 -1.65
C ILE A 76 5.58 1.20 -2.33
N LEU A 77 5.08 0.91 -3.54
CA LEU A 77 4.31 1.86 -4.34
C LEU A 77 2.98 1.26 -4.78
N VAL A 78 1.96 2.11 -4.81
CA VAL A 78 0.66 1.84 -5.39
C VAL A 78 0.31 2.88 -6.44
N TYR A 79 -0.33 2.45 -7.51
CA TYR A 79 -0.54 3.24 -8.72
C TYR A 79 -1.87 2.91 -9.39
N LEU A 80 -2.64 3.95 -9.74
CA LEU A 80 -3.94 3.79 -10.41
C LEU A 80 -3.88 3.83 -11.94
N GLY A 81 -2.69 3.99 -12.52
CA GLY A 81 -2.57 4.20 -13.96
C GLY A 81 -2.93 5.63 -14.38
N GLU A 82 -3.14 5.80 -15.68
CA GLU A 82 -3.54 7.08 -16.27
C GLU A 82 -5.03 7.37 -16.05
N HIS A 83 -5.34 8.55 -15.52
CA HIS A 83 -6.68 9.10 -15.45
C HIS A 83 -6.79 10.37 -16.30
N ARG A 84 -7.88 10.52 -17.06
CA ARG A 84 -8.10 11.65 -17.99
C ARG A 84 -8.39 12.99 -17.31
N THR A 85 -8.69 12.96 -16.02
CA THR A 85 -8.95 14.13 -15.19
C THR A 85 -8.21 14.00 -13.87
N GLY A 86 -8.08 15.10 -13.14
CA GLY A 86 -7.71 15.09 -11.73
C GLY A 86 -8.84 14.59 -10.83
N GLY A 87 -8.59 14.65 -9.52
CA GLY A 87 -9.53 14.26 -8.46
C GLY A 87 -9.51 12.77 -8.09
N TYR A 88 -8.77 11.95 -8.84
CA TYR A 88 -8.46 10.57 -8.43
C TYR A 88 -7.30 10.55 -7.46
N VAL A 89 -7.40 9.74 -6.41
CA VAL A 89 -6.39 9.63 -5.36
C VAL A 89 -6.23 8.17 -4.94
N VAL A 90 -5.00 7.78 -4.61
CA VAL A 90 -4.67 6.53 -3.94
C VAL A 90 -3.85 6.87 -2.69
N ASN A 91 -4.00 6.07 -1.65
CA ASN A 91 -3.32 6.23 -0.38
C ASN A 91 -2.95 4.85 0.17
N ILE A 92 -1.70 4.66 0.57
CA ILE A 92 -1.33 3.56 1.45
C ILE A 92 -1.76 3.98 2.86
N ASP A 93 -2.79 3.33 3.40
CA ASP A 93 -3.37 3.71 4.69
C ASP A 93 -2.52 3.18 5.82
N LYS A 94 -2.13 1.92 5.71
CA LYS A 94 -1.48 1.18 6.78
C LYS A 94 -0.65 0.05 6.22
N ILE A 95 0.48 -0.22 6.86
CA ILE A 95 1.28 -1.40 6.60
C ILE A 95 1.43 -2.18 7.90
N VAL A 96 1.03 -3.44 7.88
CA VAL A 96 1.09 -4.34 9.04
C VAL A 96 1.99 -5.51 8.70
N LEU A 97 3.00 -5.75 9.53
CA LEU A 97 3.80 -6.95 9.51
C LEU A 97 3.15 -7.99 10.44
N SER A 98 2.78 -9.14 9.90
CA SER A 98 2.33 -10.29 10.68
C SER A 98 2.96 -11.56 10.14
N ASP A 99 3.54 -12.36 11.04
CA ASP A 99 4.34 -13.54 10.73
C ASP A 99 5.48 -13.24 9.75
N LYS A 100 5.27 -13.50 8.46
CA LYS A 100 6.20 -13.19 7.35
C LYS A 100 5.52 -12.45 6.20
N THR A 101 4.37 -11.85 6.47
CA THR A 101 3.55 -11.17 5.49
C THR A 101 3.45 -9.70 5.86
N LEU A 102 3.82 -8.86 4.90
CA LEU A 102 3.60 -7.43 4.96
C LEU A 102 2.28 -7.11 4.24
N THR A 103 1.25 -6.77 5.00
CA THR A 103 -0.06 -6.40 4.45
C THR A 103 -0.13 -4.89 4.30
N VAL A 104 -0.27 -4.44 3.05
CA VAL A 104 -0.38 -3.04 2.63
C VAL A 104 -1.86 -2.76 2.36
N GLN A 105 -2.50 -2.02 3.26
CA GLN A 105 -3.88 -1.57 3.11
C GLN A 105 -3.91 -0.30 2.26
N VAL A 106 -4.75 -0.29 1.23
CA VAL A 106 -4.77 0.76 0.21
C VAL A 106 -6.19 1.26 -0.02
N SER A 107 -6.38 2.56 0.16
CA SER A 107 -7.62 3.26 -0.18
C SER A 107 -7.49 4.01 -1.49
N ARG A 108 -8.62 4.09 -2.19
CA ARG A 108 -8.72 4.74 -3.51
C ARG A 108 -9.95 5.61 -3.54
N ARG A 109 -9.84 6.77 -4.16
CA ARG A 109 -10.94 7.73 -4.32
C ARG A 109 -11.08 8.13 -5.78
N SER A 110 -12.30 8.05 -6.29
CA SER A 110 -12.71 8.74 -7.52
C SER A 110 -13.37 10.08 -7.18
N PRO A 111 -13.34 11.07 -8.10
CA PRO A 111 -14.14 12.28 -7.96
C PRO A 111 -15.62 11.93 -7.81
N GLY A 112 -16.33 12.64 -6.94
CA GLY A 112 -17.77 12.47 -6.80
C GLY A 112 -18.57 13.04 -7.99
N PRO A 113 -19.85 12.67 -8.12
CA PRO A 113 -20.72 13.22 -9.16
C PRO A 113 -20.77 14.75 -9.10
N GLY A 114 -20.40 15.42 -10.20
CA GLY A 114 -20.41 16.89 -10.29
C GLY A 114 -19.28 17.59 -9.54
N GLU A 115 -18.31 16.86 -8.96
CA GLU A 115 -17.13 17.47 -8.36
C GLU A 115 -16.31 18.21 -9.43
N MET A 116 -15.88 19.44 -9.11
CA MET A 116 -15.00 20.19 -10.00
C MET A 116 -13.63 19.51 -10.04
N VAL A 117 -13.20 19.09 -11.22
CA VAL A 117 -11.92 18.40 -11.44
C VAL A 117 -11.03 19.17 -12.41
N THR A 118 -9.73 18.94 -12.30
CA THR A 118 -8.75 19.43 -13.28
C THR A 118 -8.86 18.63 -14.58
N MET A 119 -8.94 19.31 -15.72
CA MET A 119 -9.00 18.69 -17.05
C MET A 119 -7.59 18.42 -17.60
N ALA A 120 -6.90 17.44 -17.02
CA ALA A 120 -5.57 17.00 -17.47
C ALA A 120 -5.37 15.52 -17.16
N PHE A 121 -4.48 14.87 -17.92
CA PHE A 121 -4.02 13.52 -17.59
C PHE A 121 -3.26 13.52 -16.26
N THR A 122 -3.62 12.60 -15.37
CA THR A 122 -3.00 12.41 -14.07
C THR A 122 -2.61 10.96 -13.84
N TYR A 123 -1.70 10.75 -12.90
CA TYR A 123 -1.08 9.45 -12.59
C TYR A 123 -1.08 9.23 -11.08
N PRO A 124 -2.26 9.04 -10.43
CA PRO A 124 -2.36 8.95 -8.98
C PRO A 124 -1.50 7.80 -8.45
N THR A 125 -0.54 8.15 -7.59
CA THR A 125 0.47 7.24 -7.06
C THR A 125 0.72 7.60 -5.60
N ASP A 126 0.97 6.59 -4.77
CA ASP A 126 1.47 6.77 -3.41
C ASP A 126 2.68 5.86 -3.18
N LEU A 127 3.64 6.34 -2.40
CA LEU A 127 4.93 5.68 -2.13
C LEU A 127 5.23 5.79 -0.64
N VAL A 128 5.53 4.64 -0.04
CA VAL A 128 6.10 4.55 1.31
C VAL A 128 7.43 3.80 1.22
N THR A 129 8.44 4.30 1.92
CA THR A 129 9.67 3.54 2.16
C THR A 129 9.65 2.95 3.57
N LEU A 130 10.20 1.75 3.71
CA LEU A 130 10.35 1.09 4.99
C LEU A 130 11.83 0.74 5.25
N PRO A 131 12.27 0.71 6.51
CA PRO A 131 13.59 0.20 6.88
C PRO A 131 13.88 -1.20 6.33
N ARG A 132 15.08 -1.43 5.79
CA ARG A 132 15.49 -2.74 5.24
C ARG A 132 15.49 -3.87 6.25
N GLU A 133 15.59 -3.58 7.55
CA GLU A 133 15.48 -4.59 8.63
C GLU A 133 14.14 -5.35 8.62
N TYR A 134 13.11 -4.84 7.94
CA TYR A 134 11.87 -5.57 7.74
C TYR A 134 11.97 -6.64 6.63
N LEU A 135 12.88 -6.51 5.67
CA LEU A 135 13.06 -7.49 4.60
C LEU A 135 13.45 -8.87 5.15
N ASP A 136 14.26 -8.93 6.20
CA ASP A 136 14.66 -10.18 6.85
C ASP A 136 13.47 -10.93 7.50
N LYS A 137 12.34 -10.24 7.68
CA LYS A 137 11.13 -10.74 8.33
C LYS A 137 9.98 -10.97 7.36
N VAL A 138 10.12 -10.63 6.07
CA VAL A 138 9.03 -10.62 5.10
C VAL A 138 9.36 -11.54 3.93
N GLU A 139 8.45 -12.47 3.64
CA GLU A 139 8.49 -13.31 2.43
C GLU A 139 7.43 -12.89 1.41
N ILE A 140 6.33 -12.25 1.86
CA ILE A 140 5.20 -11.88 1.00
C ILE A 140 4.76 -10.46 1.33
N VAL A 141 4.52 -9.65 0.30
CA VAL A 141 3.82 -8.38 0.40
C VAL A 141 2.44 -8.52 -0.23
N ARG A 142 1.37 -8.29 0.54
CA ARG A 142 -0.02 -8.34 0.07
C ARG A 142 -0.59 -6.95 0.00
N PHE A 143 -1.34 -6.67 -1.06
CA PHE A 143 -2.06 -5.42 -1.24
C PHE A 143 -3.55 -5.69 -1.10
N VAL A 144 -4.21 -5.00 -0.17
CA VAL A 144 -5.63 -5.19 0.13
C VAL A 144 -6.37 -3.85 0.19
N ASN A 145 -7.70 -3.89 0.05
CA ASN A 145 -8.56 -2.75 0.36
C ASN A 145 -8.85 -2.67 1.88
N SER A 146 -9.71 -1.73 2.29
CA SER A 146 -10.15 -1.56 3.68
C SER A 146 -10.99 -2.72 4.23
N ASP A 147 -11.54 -3.57 3.36
CA ASP A 147 -12.36 -4.74 3.72
C ASP A 147 -11.53 -6.05 3.64
N ASP A 148 -10.20 -5.95 3.61
CA ASP A 148 -9.24 -7.05 3.42
C ASP A 148 -9.38 -7.82 2.09
N GLU A 149 -10.09 -7.27 1.10
CA GLU A 149 -10.16 -7.83 -0.25
C GLU A 149 -8.80 -7.68 -0.95
N LEU A 150 -8.30 -8.79 -1.49
CA LEU A 150 -6.98 -8.86 -2.12
C LEU A 150 -6.99 -8.17 -3.49
N PHE A 151 -6.15 -7.16 -3.64
CA PHE A 151 -5.76 -6.64 -4.96
C PHE A 151 -4.70 -7.52 -5.62
N GLY A 152 -3.75 -8.00 -4.84
CA GLY A 152 -2.72 -8.92 -5.31
C GLY A 152 -1.56 -9.03 -4.31
N GLN A 153 -0.52 -9.76 -4.69
CA GLN A 153 0.65 -9.97 -3.84
C GLN A 153 1.94 -10.06 -4.64
N VAL A 154 3.05 -9.82 -3.95
CA VAL A 154 4.42 -9.98 -4.42
C VAL A 154 5.12 -10.93 -3.47
N ASN A 155 5.78 -11.95 -4.01
CA ASN A 155 6.63 -12.83 -3.21
C ASN A 155 8.05 -12.28 -3.24
N LEU A 156 8.57 -11.90 -2.07
CA LEU A 156 9.98 -11.58 -1.87
C LEU A 156 10.68 -12.93 -1.62
N LEU A 157 10.95 -13.68 -2.69
CA LEU A 157 11.74 -14.90 -2.58
C LEU A 157 13.17 -14.52 -2.16
N PRO A 158 13.82 -15.29 -1.26
CA PRO A 158 15.23 -15.11 -0.94
C PRO A 158 16.17 -15.41 -2.12
#